data_AF-A0A357B4T9-F1
#
_entry.id   AF-A0A357B4T9-F1
#
_cell.length_a   1.000
_cell.length_b   1.000
_cell.length_c   1.000
_cell.angle_alpha   90.00
_cell.angle_beta   90.00
_cell.angle_gamma   90.00
#
_symmetry.space_group_name_H-M   'P 1'
#
loop_
_entity.id
_entity.type
_entity.pdbx_description
1 polymer ?
#
loop_
_entity_poly.entity_id
_entity_poly.type
_entity_poly.pdbx_seq_one_letter_code
_entity_poly.pdbx_strand_id
1 'polypeptide(L)'
;MRTCEEINGVGAIDFAFRGFATKISTLKDKPITESTCESCGECVDRCPTAALARKGSERPAREVKTICPYCGTGCGIYLGVRGDRVLSARGDRRNPVNDGQLCAKGRFAYDFVNHPDRLTTPLIKRNGTFVEASWDEA
;
A
#
# COMPACT_ATOMS: atom_id res chain seq x y z
N MET A 1 4.12 18.44 8.15
CA MET A 1 3.39 18.20 6.87
C MET A 1 1.93 17.90 7.22
N ARG A 2 0.97 18.71 6.72
CA ARG A 2 -0.45 18.65 7.14
C ARG A 2 -1.02 17.24 7.22
N THR A 3 -0.86 16.42 6.19
CA THR A 3 -1.38 15.04 6.20
C THR A 3 -0.79 14.12 7.27
N CYS A 4 0.48 14.28 7.63
CA CYS A 4 1.08 13.44 8.67
C CYS A 4 0.54 13.79 10.06
N GLU A 5 0.28 15.09 10.27
CA GLU A 5 -0.24 15.63 11.54
C GLU A 5 -1.77 15.53 11.64
N GLU A 6 -2.50 16.13 10.70
CA GLU A 6 -3.95 16.33 10.77
C GLU A 6 -4.75 15.06 10.44
N ILE A 7 -4.22 14.19 9.59
CA ILE A 7 -4.94 12.97 9.15
C ILE A 7 -4.53 11.76 9.99
N ASN A 8 -3.22 11.52 10.12
CA ASN A 8 -2.74 10.35 10.87
C ASN A 8 -2.44 10.65 12.34
N GLY A 9 -2.23 11.91 12.74
CA GLY A 9 -1.86 12.24 14.12
C GLY A 9 -0.44 11.83 14.52
N VAL A 10 0.46 11.62 13.56
CA VAL A 10 1.80 11.04 13.82
C VAL A 10 2.90 12.10 13.90
N GLY A 11 2.82 13.15 13.07
CA GLY A 11 3.83 14.22 13.05
C GLY A 11 5.25 13.77 12.68
N ALA A 12 5.42 12.62 12.02
CA ALA A 12 6.75 12.05 11.70
C ALA A 12 7.57 12.90 10.72
N ILE A 13 6.92 13.73 9.89
CA ILE A 13 7.58 14.61 8.91
C ILE A 13 7.02 16.02 8.95
N ASP A 14 7.91 17.00 8.95
CA ASP A 14 7.55 18.41 8.93
C ASP A 14 8.58 19.30 8.23
N PHE A 15 8.32 20.61 8.21
CA PHE A 15 9.29 21.59 7.75
C PHE A 15 10.49 21.64 8.70
N ALA A 16 11.66 21.33 8.16
CA ALA A 16 12.94 21.55 8.82
C ALA A 16 13.66 22.74 8.18
N PHE A 17 14.56 23.36 8.94
CA PHE A 17 15.36 24.53 8.53
C PHE A 17 14.52 25.77 8.21
N ARG A 18 15.14 26.79 7.59
CA ARG A 18 14.51 28.09 7.31
C ARG A 18 14.97 28.69 5.98
N GLY A 19 14.14 29.55 5.39
CA GLY A 19 14.44 30.23 4.12
C GLY A 19 14.54 29.25 2.95
N PHE A 20 15.48 29.49 2.03
CA PHE A 20 15.69 28.61 0.87
C PHE A 20 16.16 27.18 1.25
N ALA A 21 16.72 27.00 2.44
CA ALA A 21 17.13 25.69 2.94
C ALA A 21 15.96 24.87 3.53
N THR A 22 14.75 25.41 3.57
CA THR A 22 13.59 24.72 4.14
C THR A 22 13.28 23.45 3.33
N LYS A 23 13.19 22.31 4.01
CA LYS A 23 12.79 21.04 3.38
C LYS A 23 11.85 20.25 4.27
N ILE A 24 11.06 19.39 3.64
CA ILE A 24 10.29 18.38 4.37
C ILE A 24 11.26 17.32 4.87
N SER A 25 11.31 17.13 6.17
CA SER A 25 12.20 16.13 6.79
C SER A 25 11.62 15.59 8.09
N THR A 26 12.24 14.54 8.60
CA THR A 26 11.98 13.99 9.93
C THR A 26 12.71 14.82 11.00
N LEU A 27 12.48 14.48 12.27
CA LEU A 27 13.23 15.07 13.38
C LEU A 27 14.74 14.84 13.19
N LYS A 28 15.53 15.93 13.25
CA LYS A 28 16.99 15.95 13.07
C LYS A 28 17.47 15.45 11.69
N ASP A 29 16.62 15.50 10.67
CA ASP A 29 16.99 15.10 9.30
C ASP A 29 17.51 13.64 9.19
N LYS A 30 16.95 12.77 10.03
CA LYS A 30 17.32 11.36 10.10
C LYS A 30 16.53 10.51 9.10
N PRO A 31 16.99 9.29 8.79
CA PRO A 31 16.20 8.34 8.00
C PRO A 31 14.79 8.15 8.55
N ILE A 32 13.79 8.02 7.67
CA ILE A 32 12.38 7.85 8.07
C ILE A 32 12.15 6.60 8.93
N THR A 33 13.01 5.59 8.79
CA THR A 33 13.03 4.37 9.61
C THR A 33 13.40 4.61 11.07
N GLU A 34 14.06 5.73 11.37
CA GLU A 34 14.40 6.15 12.74
C GLU A 34 13.37 7.14 13.33
N SER A 35 12.30 7.45 12.59
CA SER A 35 11.23 8.35 13.01
C SER A 35 10.03 7.58 13.57
N THR A 36 9.01 8.31 14.02
CA THR A 36 7.71 7.76 14.46
C THR A 36 6.80 7.34 13.31
N CYS A 37 7.29 7.30 12.06
CA CYS A 37 6.48 6.98 10.88
C CYS A 37 5.89 5.57 10.93
N GLU A 38 4.57 5.47 10.88
CA GLU A 38 3.84 4.19 10.85
C GLU A 38 3.64 3.62 9.42
N SER A 39 4.23 4.27 8.42
CA SER A 39 4.16 3.83 7.01
C SER A 39 2.74 3.72 6.45
N CYS A 40 1.83 4.62 6.84
CA CYS A 40 0.47 4.71 6.27
C CYS A 40 0.45 5.12 4.79
N GLY A 41 1.47 5.86 4.35
CA GLY A 41 1.62 6.31 2.96
C GLY A 41 0.72 7.49 2.56
N GLU A 42 0.02 8.13 3.49
CA GLU A 42 -0.85 9.26 3.18
C GLU A 42 -0.07 10.46 2.60
N CYS A 43 1.18 10.67 3.03
CA CYS A 43 2.09 11.67 2.49
C CYS A 43 2.55 11.37 1.05
N VAL A 44 2.70 10.09 0.72
CA VAL A 44 3.05 9.61 -0.63
C VAL A 44 1.87 9.78 -1.58
N ASP A 45 0.65 9.43 -1.15
CA ASP A 45 -0.57 9.53 -1.97
C ASP A 45 -0.91 10.98 -2.36
N ARG A 46 -0.59 11.94 -1.49
CA ARG A 46 -0.91 13.36 -1.68
C ARG A 46 0.24 14.19 -2.24
N CYS A 47 1.42 13.62 -2.47
CA CYS A 47 2.54 14.37 -3.03
C CYS A 47 2.32 14.64 -4.52
N PRO A 48 2.11 15.90 -4.95
CA PRO A 48 1.77 16.19 -6.34
C PRO A 48 2.99 16.17 -7.28
N THR A 49 4.21 16.29 -6.73
CA THR A 49 5.46 16.42 -7.48
C THR A 49 6.28 15.13 -7.50
N ALA A 50 5.77 14.04 -6.92
CA ALA A 50 6.49 12.78 -6.75
C ALA A 50 7.81 12.90 -5.94
N ALA A 51 7.98 13.97 -5.15
CA ALA A 51 9.07 14.07 -4.18
C ALA A 51 9.01 12.94 -3.13
N LEU A 52 7.79 12.54 -2.76
CA LEU A 52 7.49 11.29 -2.08
C LEU A 52 6.66 10.43 -3.03
N ALA A 53 7.19 9.28 -3.42
CA ALA A 53 6.55 8.39 -4.37
C ALA A 53 6.64 6.93 -3.90
N ARG A 54 5.70 6.11 -4.37
CA ARG A 54 5.78 4.66 -4.19
C ARG A 54 7.00 4.13 -4.95
N LYS A 55 7.66 3.11 -4.39
CA LYS A 55 8.68 2.36 -5.13
C LYS A 55 8.01 1.57 -6.27
N GLY A 56 8.63 1.61 -7.45
CA GLY A 56 8.13 0.99 -8.68
C GLY A 56 7.96 2.01 -9.80
N SER A 57 8.35 1.64 -11.03
CA SER A 57 8.25 2.51 -12.22
C SER A 57 6.97 2.26 -13.03
N GLU A 58 6.34 1.10 -12.84
CA GLU A 58 5.18 0.69 -13.62
C GLU A 58 3.91 1.43 -13.18
N ARG A 59 3.25 2.09 -14.14
CA ARG A 59 1.94 2.72 -13.91
C ARG A 59 0.80 1.73 -14.13
N PRO A 60 -0.30 1.76 -13.38
CA PRO A 60 -1.46 0.96 -13.72
C PRO A 60 -2.04 1.35 -15.08
N ALA A 61 -2.59 0.39 -15.83
CA ALA A 61 -3.29 0.64 -17.09
C ALA A 61 -4.78 0.95 -16.87
N ARG A 62 -5.35 0.40 -15.79
CA ARG A 62 -6.74 0.63 -15.36
C ARG A 62 -6.86 0.53 -13.85
N GLU A 63 -7.96 1.03 -13.31
CA GLU A 63 -8.28 0.91 -11.90
C GLU A 63 -9.55 0.08 -11.69
N VAL A 64 -9.58 -0.73 -10.64
CA VAL A 64 -10.75 -1.55 -10.24
C VAL A 64 -11.13 -1.21 -8.82
N LYS A 65 -12.40 -0.83 -8.62
CA LYS A 65 -12.94 -0.56 -7.29
C LYS A 65 -13.21 -1.87 -6.56
N THR A 66 -12.77 -1.98 -5.31
CA THR A 66 -13.03 -3.13 -4.43
C THR A 66 -12.93 -2.72 -2.96
N ILE A 67 -12.98 -3.69 -2.05
CA ILE A 67 -12.87 -3.50 -0.61
C ILE A 67 -11.57 -4.12 -0.09
N CYS A 68 -10.94 -3.45 0.87
CA CYS A 68 -9.76 -3.93 1.57
C CYS A 68 -10.06 -5.20 2.41
N PRO A 69 -9.35 -6.32 2.22
CA PRO A 69 -9.69 -7.61 2.85
C PRO A 69 -9.10 -7.83 4.25
N TYR A 70 -8.54 -6.81 4.91
CA TYR A 70 -7.76 -7.00 6.15
C TYR A 70 -8.58 -6.97 7.45
N CYS A 71 -8.86 -5.79 8.02
CA CYS A 71 -9.26 -5.64 9.43
C CYS A 71 -10.78 -5.51 9.66
N GLY A 72 -11.61 -5.90 8.69
CA GLY A 72 -13.08 -5.85 8.81
C GLY A 72 -13.70 -4.44 8.72
N THR A 73 -12.89 -3.37 8.80
CA THR A 73 -13.36 -1.98 8.63
C THR A 73 -14.09 -1.77 7.30
N GLY A 74 -13.67 -2.47 6.23
CA GLY A 74 -14.31 -2.36 4.93
C GLY A 74 -13.91 -1.13 4.13
N CYS A 75 -12.66 -0.64 4.30
CA CYS A 75 -12.15 0.51 3.53
C CYS A 75 -12.33 0.28 2.02
N GLY A 76 -12.93 1.26 1.34
CA GLY A 76 -13.01 1.26 -0.12
C GLY A 76 -11.67 1.58 -0.74
N ILE A 77 -11.29 0.79 -1.75
CA ILE A 77 -10.01 0.94 -2.46
C ILE A 77 -10.20 0.84 -3.97
N TYR A 78 -9.26 1.45 -4.69
CA TYR A 78 -9.00 1.21 -6.10
C TYR A 78 -7.69 0.45 -6.24
N LEU A 79 -7.73 -0.72 -6.86
CA LEU A 79 -6.55 -1.45 -7.28
C LEU A 79 -6.15 -0.99 -8.68
N GLY A 80 -4.92 -0.49 -8.82
CA GLY A 80 -4.32 -0.21 -10.11
C GLY A 80 -3.75 -1.49 -10.70
N VAL A 81 -4.21 -1.85 -11.89
CA VAL A 81 -3.92 -3.13 -12.55
C VAL A 81 -3.29 -2.89 -13.93
N ARG A 82 -2.33 -3.74 -14.31
CA ARG A 82 -1.78 -3.83 -15.66
C ARG A 82 -1.62 -5.30 -16.04
N GLY A 83 -2.28 -5.73 -17.11
CA GLY A 83 -2.43 -7.15 -17.41
C GLY A 83 -3.12 -7.87 -16.24
N ASP A 84 -2.51 -8.96 -15.78
CA ASP A 84 -2.99 -9.76 -14.64
C ASP A 84 -2.27 -9.42 -13.33
N ARG A 85 -1.49 -8.32 -13.30
CA ARG A 85 -0.72 -7.90 -12.12
C ARG A 85 -1.37 -6.71 -11.43
N VAL A 86 -1.53 -6.83 -10.12
CA VAL A 86 -1.88 -5.69 -9.24
C VAL A 86 -0.61 -4.88 -8.97
N LEU A 87 -0.63 -3.59 -9.29
CA LEU A 87 0.55 -2.71 -9.21
C LEU A 87 0.45 -1.60 -8.16
N SER A 88 -0.76 -1.24 -7.72
CA SER A 88 -1.00 -0.18 -6.73
C SER A 88 -2.35 -0.34 -6.05
N ALA A 89 -2.47 0.24 -4.86
CA ALA A 89 -3.73 0.40 -4.16
C ALA A 89 -3.83 1.84 -3.65
N ARG A 90 -4.95 2.51 -3.94
CA ARG A 90 -5.29 3.82 -3.37
C ARG A 90 -6.68 3.79 -2.76
N GLY A 91 -6.94 4.64 -1.79
CA GLY A 91 -8.26 4.72 -1.17
C GLY A 91 -9.30 5.34 -2.11
N ASP A 92 -10.54 4.91 -1.96
CA ASP A 92 -11.69 5.57 -2.58
C ASP A 92 -12.10 6.79 -1.73
N ARG A 93 -11.84 7.99 -2.25
CA ARG A 93 -12.19 9.27 -1.60
C ARG A 93 -13.68 9.51 -1.43
N ARG A 94 -14.54 8.70 -2.08
CA ARG A 94 -16.00 8.78 -1.95
C ARG A 94 -16.58 7.69 -1.04
N ASN A 95 -15.74 6.81 -0.49
CA ASN A 95 -16.22 5.74 0.37
C ASN A 95 -16.46 6.28 1.79
N PRO A 96 -17.66 6.09 2.36
CA PRO A 96 -18.06 6.69 3.64
C PRO A 96 -17.33 6.10 4.86
N VAL A 97 -16.62 4.98 4.69
CA VAL A 97 -15.90 4.31 5.78
C VAL A 97 -14.53 4.94 6.00
N ASN A 98 -13.84 5.33 4.91
CA ASN A 98 -12.44 5.70 4.99
C ASN A 98 -12.07 7.02 4.31
N ASP A 99 -12.97 7.64 3.53
CA ASP A 99 -12.72 8.91 2.84
C ASP A 99 -11.37 8.95 2.07
N GLY A 100 -10.94 7.81 1.54
CA GLY A 100 -9.68 7.63 0.81
C GLY A 100 -8.44 7.36 1.66
N GLN A 101 -8.56 7.36 2.99
CA GLN A 101 -7.48 7.01 3.92
C GLN A 101 -7.28 5.49 3.96
N LEU A 102 -6.05 5.03 4.14
CA LEU A 102 -5.71 3.61 4.27
C LEU A 102 -4.51 3.45 5.21
N CYS A 103 -4.53 2.38 5.98
CA CYS A 103 -3.35 1.93 6.73
C CYS A 103 -2.30 1.31 5.79
N ALA A 104 -1.11 1.03 6.33
CA ALA A 104 -0.01 0.39 5.62
C ALA A 104 -0.43 -0.90 4.88
N LYS A 105 -1.29 -1.72 5.50
CA LYS A 105 -1.77 -2.98 4.90
C LYS A 105 -2.60 -2.73 3.64
N GLY A 106 -3.62 -1.88 3.73
CA GLY A 106 -4.48 -1.58 2.57
C GLY A 106 -3.75 -0.84 1.45
N ARG A 107 -2.75 -0.01 1.80
CA ARG A 107 -1.96 0.79 0.87
C ARG A 107 -0.88 -0.03 0.15
N PHE A 108 -0.21 -0.93 0.87
CA PHE A 108 1.02 -1.54 0.39
C PHE A 108 1.00 -3.06 0.27
N ALA A 109 0.23 -3.76 1.09
CA ALA A 109 0.37 -5.20 1.24
C ALA A 109 -0.39 -6.03 0.18
N TYR A 110 -0.59 -5.55 -1.06
CA TYR A 110 -1.27 -6.32 -2.11
C TYR A 110 -0.35 -7.28 -2.89
N ASP A 111 0.97 -7.20 -2.67
CA ASP A 111 1.96 -7.94 -3.47
C ASP A 111 1.85 -9.47 -3.34
N PHE A 112 1.20 -9.99 -2.28
CA PHE A 112 0.98 -11.44 -2.11
C PHE A 112 0.19 -12.07 -3.26
N VAL A 113 -0.65 -11.29 -3.96
CA VAL A 113 -1.42 -11.77 -5.12
C VAL A 113 -0.50 -12.20 -6.27
N ASN A 114 0.64 -11.53 -6.39
CA ASN A 114 1.66 -11.74 -7.42
C ASN A 114 2.86 -12.55 -6.91
N HIS A 115 2.82 -13.08 -5.68
CA HIS A 115 3.98 -13.75 -5.08
C HIS A 115 4.25 -15.09 -5.79
N PRO A 116 5.52 -15.45 -6.08
CA PRO A 116 5.86 -16.70 -6.75
C PRO A 116 5.42 -17.94 -5.96
N ASP A 117 5.41 -17.88 -4.62
CA ASP A 117 4.96 -19.00 -3.77
C ASP A 117 3.43 -19.18 -3.72
N ARG A 118 2.67 -18.34 -4.44
CA ARG A 118 1.21 -18.48 -4.48
C ARG A 118 0.85 -19.80 -5.16
N LEU A 119 0.07 -20.62 -4.47
CA LEU A 119 -0.47 -21.85 -5.04
C LEU A 119 -1.40 -21.52 -6.21
N THR A 120 -1.10 -22.08 -7.38
CA THR A 120 -1.85 -21.91 -8.63
C THR A 120 -2.54 -23.20 -9.08
N THR A 121 -2.15 -24.34 -8.50
CA THR A 121 -2.64 -25.69 -8.81
C THR A 121 -3.17 -26.37 -7.54
N PRO A 122 -4.20 -27.23 -7.64
CA PRO A 122 -4.61 -28.11 -6.55
C PRO A 122 -3.47 -29.03 -6.11
N LEU A 123 -3.42 -29.36 -4.82
CA LEU A 123 -2.42 -30.27 -4.24
C LEU A 123 -3.09 -31.40 -3.45
N ILE A 124 -2.70 -32.65 -3.70
CA ILE A 124 -3.14 -33.83 -2.96
C ILE A 124 -1.97 -34.37 -2.13
N LYS A 125 -2.25 -34.81 -0.89
CA LYS A 125 -1.23 -35.43 -0.04
C LYS A 125 -1.13 -36.93 -0.32
N ARG A 126 0.01 -37.39 -0.85
CA ARG A 126 0.31 -38.81 -1.09
C ARG A 126 1.58 -39.21 -0.36
N ASN A 127 1.50 -40.27 0.45
CA ASN A 127 2.63 -40.80 1.23
C ASN A 127 3.39 -39.72 2.05
N GLY A 128 2.66 -38.74 2.59
CA GLY A 128 3.23 -37.66 3.40
C GLY A 128 3.65 -36.40 2.63
N THR A 129 3.70 -36.42 1.30
CA THR A 129 4.15 -35.30 0.45
C THR A 129 2.99 -34.73 -0.36
N PHE A 130 2.99 -33.41 -0.59
CA PHE A 130 2.04 -32.77 -1.50
C PHE A 130 2.51 -32.92 -2.95
N VAL A 131 1.61 -33.39 -3.82
CA VAL A 131 1.81 -33.48 -5.27
C VAL A 131 0.73 -32.70 -5.98
N GLU A 132 1.06 -32.08 -7.12
CA GLU A 132 0.08 -31.36 -7.95
C GLU A 132 -0.98 -32.31 -8.50
N ALA A 133 -2.21 -31.83 -8.61
CA ALA A 133 -3.35 -32.56 -9.13
C ALA A 133 -4.21 -31.68 -10.06
N SER A 134 -4.99 -32.34 -10.92
CA SER A 134 -6.05 -31.65 -11.68
C SER A 134 -7.25 -31.34 -10.78
N TRP A 135 -8.13 -30.46 -11.25
CA TRP A 135 -9.39 -30.15 -10.53
C TRP A 135 -10.37 -31.33 -10.49
N ASP A 136 -10.32 -32.26 -11.45
CA ASP A 136 -11.18 -33.44 -11.45
C ASP A 136 -10.70 -34.53 -10.48
N GLU A 137 -9.42 -34.52 -10.12
CA GLU A 137 -8.78 -35.52 -9.25
C GLU A 137 -8.68 -35.06 -7.78
N ALA A 138 -8.69 -33.75 -7.53
CA ALA A 138 -8.54 -33.12 -6.22
C ALA A 138 -9.74 -33.33 -5.29
#